data_AF-A0A355SXV8-F1
#
_entry.id   AF-A0A355SXV8-F1
#
_cell.length_a   1.000
_cell.length_b   1.000
_cell.length_c   1.000
_cell.angle_alpha   90.00
_cell.angle_beta   90.00
_cell.angle_gamma   90.00
#
_symmetry.space_group_name_H-M   'P 1'
#
loop_
_entity.id
_entity.type
_entity.pdbx_description
1 polymer ?
#
loop_
_entity_poly.entity_id
_entity_poly.type
_entity_poly.pdbx_seq_one_letter_code
_entity_poly.pdbx_strand_id
1 'polypeptide(L)'
;MDNAPYQKLLTKGHIALGSILTLGVFILMSNLLLPFTFSTDPKIAQLQACFTAIPISGTFWFACNMFMLVLLDQRKQKQKAN
;
A
#
# COMPACT_ATOMS: atom_id res chain seq x y z
N MET A 1 -20.98 7.59 -14.07
CA MET A 1 -20.24 7.15 -12.87
C MET A 1 -19.80 8.42 -12.17
N ASP A 2 -20.68 8.95 -11.34
CA ASP A 2 -20.49 10.22 -10.64
C ASP A 2 -19.38 10.07 -9.60
N ASN A 3 -18.51 11.05 -9.58
CA ASN A 3 -17.23 11.04 -8.89
C ASN A 3 -17.43 10.75 -7.40
N ALA A 4 -16.97 9.60 -6.92
CA ALA A 4 -17.07 9.26 -5.51
C ALA A 4 -16.46 10.41 -4.68
N PRO A 5 -17.22 11.08 -3.79
CA PRO A 5 -16.81 12.32 -3.11
C PRO A 5 -15.49 12.22 -2.32
N TYR A 6 -15.04 10.99 -2.08
CA TYR A 6 -13.76 10.63 -1.47
C TYR A 6 -12.52 10.97 -2.33
N GLN A 7 -12.64 10.98 -3.65
CA GLN A 7 -11.52 11.28 -4.56
C GLN A 7 -11.05 12.74 -4.42
N LYS A 8 -11.94 13.64 -3.99
CA LYS A 8 -11.63 15.05 -3.70
C LYS A 8 -11.04 15.27 -2.30
N LEU A 9 -11.11 14.28 -1.41
CA LEU A 9 -10.56 14.33 -0.05
C LEU A 9 -9.10 13.88 0.04
N LEU A 10 -8.66 12.99 -0.84
CA LEU A 10 -7.26 12.55 -0.90
C LEU A 10 -6.40 13.66 -1.51
N THR A 11 -5.81 14.50 -0.66
CA THR A 11 -4.72 15.39 -1.06
C THR A 11 -3.64 14.57 -1.76
N LYS A 12 -3.12 15.04 -2.91
CA LYS A 12 -2.07 14.38 -3.70
C LYS A 12 -0.87 13.87 -2.86
N GLY A 13 -0.58 14.52 -1.73
CA GLY A 13 0.45 14.10 -0.78
C GLY A 13 0.19 12.75 -0.09
N HIS A 14 -1.06 12.38 0.21
CA HIS A 14 -1.39 11.10 0.86
C HIS A 14 -1.19 9.93 -0.10
N ILE A 15 -1.53 10.13 -1.39
CA ILE A 15 -1.27 9.17 -2.46
C ILE A 15 0.25 8.99 -2.65
N ALA A 16 1.01 10.09 -2.66
CA ALA A 16 2.47 10.02 -2.74
C ALA A 16 3.09 9.29 -1.54
N LEU A 17 2.61 9.56 -0.31
CA LEU A 17 3.11 8.92 0.91
C LEU A 17 2.77 7.43 0.95
N GLY A 18 1.56 7.05 0.55
CA GLY A 18 1.20 5.65 0.34
C GLY A 18 2.12 4.96 -0.65
N SER A 19 2.68 5.69 -1.63
CA SER A 19 3.36 5.08 -2.80
C SER A 19 4.77 4.74 -2.42
N ILE A 20 5.41 5.68 -1.75
CA ILE A 20 6.71 5.51 -1.11
C ILE A 20 6.63 4.36 -0.09
N LEU A 21 5.59 4.33 0.74
CA LEU A 21 5.42 3.29 1.75
C LEU A 21 5.21 1.91 1.12
N THR A 22 4.42 1.84 0.05
CA THR A 22 4.17 0.60 -0.70
C THR A 22 5.42 0.09 -1.40
N LEU A 23 6.21 0.98 -1.98
CA LEU A 23 7.51 0.64 -2.57
C LEU A 23 8.46 0.08 -1.50
N GLY A 24 8.47 0.67 -0.30
CA GLY A 24 9.22 0.15 0.84
C GLY A 24 8.78 -1.26 1.24
N VAL A 25 7.46 -1.50 1.35
CA VAL A 25 6.90 -2.83 1.65
C VAL A 25 7.25 -3.84 0.56
N PHE A 26 7.23 -3.43 -0.72
CA PHE A 26 7.62 -4.29 -1.83
C PHE A 26 9.09 -4.74 -1.73
N ILE A 27 10.02 -3.81 -1.47
CA ILE A 27 11.44 -4.13 -1.30
C ILE A 27 11.65 -5.02 -0.07
N LEU A 28 11.01 -4.70 1.04
CA LEU A 28 11.09 -5.47 2.27
C LEU A 28 10.60 -6.90 2.08
N MET A 29 9.42 -7.08 1.46
CA MET A 29 8.84 -8.40 1.20
C MET A 29 9.67 -9.18 0.18
N SER A 30 10.18 -8.54 -0.87
CA SER A 30 11.05 -9.22 -1.85
C SER A 30 12.31 -9.81 -1.20
N ASN A 31 12.85 -9.15 -0.17
CA ASN A 31 13.99 -9.66 0.59
C ASN A 31 13.60 -10.68 1.67
N LEU A 32 12.47 -10.48 2.34
CA LEU A 32 11.98 -11.36 3.41
C LEU A 32 11.54 -12.73 2.87
N LEU A 33 10.98 -12.77 1.65
CA LEU A 33 10.46 -14.00 1.06
C LEU A 33 11.53 -14.88 0.38
N LEU A 34 12.73 -14.36 0.11
CA LEU A 34 13.84 -15.14 -0.47
C LEU A 34 14.07 -16.51 0.21
N PRO A 35 14.21 -16.62 1.55
CA PRO A 35 14.42 -17.91 2.21
C PRO A 35 13.22 -18.86 2.17
N PHE A 36 12.03 -18.38 1.81
CA PHE A 36 10.80 -19.19 1.71
C PHE A 36 10.55 -19.72 0.29
N THR A 37 11.43 -19.41 -0.65
CA THR A 37 11.28 -19.87 -2.03
C THR A 37 11.83 -21.29 -2.20
N PHE A 38 11.15 -22.09 -3.02
CA PHE A 38 11.44 -23.52 -3.19
C PHE A 38 12.60 -23.80 -4.17
N SER A 39 13.16 -22.76 -4.80
CA SER A 39 14.18 -22.91 -5.84
C SER A 39 15.59 -22.70 -5.31
N THR A 40 16.50 -23.63 -5.62
CA THR A 40 17.93 -23.54 -5.32
C THR A 40 18.64 -22.47 -6.16
N ASP A 41 18.09 -22.14 -7.34
CA ASP A 41 18.63 -21.12 -8.23
C ASP A 41 18.26 -19.71 -7.75
N PRO A 42 19.25 -18.84 -7.46
CA PRO A 42 19.01 -17.53 -6.84
C PRO A 42 18.19 -16.59 -7.74
N LYS A 43 18.26 -16.77 -9.07
CA LYS A 43 17.50 -15.97 -10.03
C LYS A 43 16.01 -16.32 -10.02
N ILE A 44 15.67 -17.59 -9.87
CA ILE A 44 14.28 -18.07 -9.87
C ILE A 44 13.64 -17.79 -8.51
N ALA A 45 14.40 -17.98 -7.43
CA ALA A 45 14.02 -17.58 -6.07
C ALA A 45 13.61 -16.10 -6.00
N GLN A 46 14.45 -15.20 -6.52
CA GLN A 46 14.16 -13.77 -6.51
C GLN A 46 12.95 -13.42 -7.38
N LEU A 47 12.77 -14.07 -8.53
CA LEU A 47 11.60 -13.86 -9.39
C LEU A 47 10.31 -14.23 -8.65
N GLN A 48 10.27 -15.38 -8.00
CA GLN A 48 9.11 -15.86 -7.24
C GLN A 48 8.80 -14.97 -6.02
N ALA A 49 9.83 -14.53 -5.29
CA ALA A 49 9.68 -13.58 -4.20
C ALA A 49 9.07 -12.25 -4.69
N CYS A 50 9.55 -11.71 -5.82
CA CYS A 50 8.98 -10.50 -6.44
C CYS A 50 7.52 -10.70 -6.85
N PHE A 51 7.18 -11.82 -7.51
CA PHE A 51 5.79 -12.11 -7.90
C PHE A 51 4.85 -12.21 -6.70
N THR A 52 5.34 -12.71 -5.58
CA THR A 52 4.58 -12.80 -4.33
C THR A 52 4.48 -11.43 -3.63
N ALA A 53 5.51 -10.59 -3.73
CA ALA A 53 5.51 -9.25 -3.14
C ALA A 53 4.57 -8.26 -3.86
N ILE A 54 4.25 -8.47 -5.15
CA ILE A 54 3.30 -7.63 -5.92
C ILE A 54 1.90 -7.59 -5.26
N PRO A 55 1.19 -8.71 -5.06
CA PRO A 55 -0.14 -8.67 -4.44
C PRO A 55 -0.11 -8.20 -2.98
N ILE A 56 0.95 -8.49 -2.23
CA ILE A 56 1.13 -8.01 -0.85
C ILE A 56 1.25 -6.48 -0.82
N SER A 57 2.09 -5.92 -1.68
CA SER A 57 2.25 -4.48 -1.79
C SER A 57 0.98 -3.80 -2.32
N GLY A 58 0.28 -4.41 -3.28
CA GLY A 58 -1.02 -3.92 -3.76
C GLY A 58 -2.08 -3.86 -2.67
N THR A 59 -2.24 -4.93 -1.88
CA THR A 59 -3.18 -4.94 -0.74
C THR A 59 -2.80 -3.93 0.34
N PHE A 60 -1.51 -3.79 0.64
CA PHE A 60 -1.00 -2.78 1.57
C PHE A 60 -1.31 -1.35 1.10
N TRP A 61 -1.15 -1.07 -0.20
CA TRP A 61 -1.52 0.21 -0.80
C TRP A 61 -3.00 0.52 -0.62
N PHE A 62 -3.89 -0.44 -0.92
CA PHE A 62 -5.32 -0.25 -0.73
C PHE A 62 -5.68 0.00 0.74
N ALA A 63 -5.10 -0.78 1.66
CA ALA A 63 -5.31 -0.61 3.09
C ALA A 63 -4.87 0.78 3.59
N CYS A 64 -3.70 1.26 3.16
CA CYS A 64 -3.21 2.60 3.51
C CYS A 64 -4.15 3.70 3.01
N ASN A 65 -4.62 3.59 1.77
CA ASN A 65 -5.55 4.57 1.19
C ASN A 65 -6.87 4.61 1.95
N MET A 66 -7.47 3.45 2.28
CA MET A 66 -8.72 3.41 3.05
C MET A 66 -8.54 3.92 4.48
N PHE A 67 -7.42 3.58 5.13
CA PHE A 67 -7.11 4.05 6.48
C PHE A 67 -6.99 5.58 6.53
N MET A 68 -6.26 6.18 5.58
CA MET A 68 -6.15 7.63 5.48
C MET A 68 -7.49 8.32 5.20
N LEU A 69 -8.33 7.73 4.34
CA LEU A 69 -9.67 8.23 4.07
C LEU A 69 -10.51 8.29 5.34
N VAL A 70 -10.52 7.22 6.13
CA VAL A 70 -11.25 7.17 7.41
C VAL A 70 -10.70 8.19 8.41
N LEU A 71 -9.37 8.32 8.53
CA LEU A 71 -8.76 9.31 9.42
C LEU A 71 -9.13 10.76 9.05
N LEU A 72 -9.16 11.07 7.75
CA LEU A 72 -9.57 12.39 7.27
C LEU A 72 -11.04 12.66 7.56
N ASP A 73 -11.91 11.66 7.39
CA ASP A 73 -13.33 11.77 7.71
C ASP A 73 -13.55 12.03 9.21
N GLN A 74 -12.94 11.22 10.07
CA GLN A 74 -12.98 11.37 11.54
C GLN A 74 -12.46 12.75 12.00
N ARG A 75 -11.38 13.24 11.39
CA ARG A 75 -10.83 14.59 11.67
C ARG A 75 -11.82 15.70 11.30
N LYS A 76 -12.48 15.60 10.15
CA LYS A 76 -13.48 16.58 9.71
C LYS A 76 -14.71 16.58 10.60
N GLN A 77 -15.17 15.41 11.06
CA GLN A 77 -16.27 15.31 12.00
C GLN A 77 -15.92 15.96 13.35
N LYS A 78 -14.72 15.69 13.88
CA LYS A 78 -14.24 16.36 15.11
C LYS A 78 -14.19 17.88 15.01
N GLN A 79 -13.77 18.42 13.86
CA GLN A 79 -13.72 19.88 13.65
C GLN A 79 -15.11 20.54 13.54
N LYS A 80 -16.15 19.80 13.12
CA LYS A 80 -17.52 20.31 13.08
C LYS A 80 -18.24 20.24 14.43
N ALA A 81 -17.80 19.37 15.33
CA ALA A 81 -18.37 19.18 16.65
C ALA A 81 -17.80 20.13 17.72
N ASN A 82 -16.84 20.98 17.36
CA ASN A 82 -16.18 21.97 18.20
C ASN A 82 -16.33 23.36 17.59
#